data_AF-A0A6P4BM70-F1
#
_entry.id   AF-A0A6P4BM70-F1
#
_cell.length_a   1.000
_cell.length_b   1.000
_cell.length_c   1.000
_cell.angle_alpha   90.00
_cell.angle_beta   90.00
_cell.angle_gamma   90.00
#
_symmetry.space_group_name_H-M   'P 1'
#
loop_
_entity.id
_entity.type
_entity.pdbx_description
1 polymer ?
#
loop_
_entity_poly.entity_id
_entity_poly.type
_entity_poly.pdbx_seq_one_letter_code
_entity_poly.pdbx_strand_id
1 'polypeptide(L)'
;MPKKMGVNTKAEVARARKSAVESERKERETRAKEEEYWRDAEGPKSRAAKKKEEEADKRAEAAEEEYERLVLVSNTNRDDSVIEARSVDDAIAQMSIGDTSLPPDRHPERRLKASFKAFEEAELPKLKEEKPGLTHTQYKDLIWKLWKKSPDNPLNQIAE
;
A
#
# COMPACT_ATOMS: atom_id res chain seq x y z
N MET A 1 -23.70 61.84 54.04
CA MET A 1 -22.97 60.65 53.55
C MET A 1 -23.77 60.01 52.42
N PRO A 2 -23.24 59.92 51.18
CA PRO A 2 -23.99 59.29 50.09
C PRO A 2 -23.86 57.76 50.17
N LYS A 3 -25.00 57.06 50.17
CA LYS A 3 -25.08 55.60 50.13
C LYS A 3 -24.62 55.13 48.75
N LYS A 4 -23.58 54.30 48.73
CA LYS A 4 -23.03 53.67 47.51
C LYS A 4 -24.03 52.62 47.04
N MET A 5 -24.85 52.95 46.05
CA MET A 5 -25.74 51.98 45.38
C MET A 5 -24.88 51.10 44.47
N GLY A 6 -24.17 50.14 45.07
CA GLY A 6 -23.49 49.08 44.32
C GLY A 6 -24.55 48.17 43.73
N VAL A 7 -24.75 48.26 42.42
CA VAL A 7 -25.58 47.34 41.64
C VAL A 7 -25.18 45.89 41.94
N ASN A 8 -26.18 45.02 42.13
CA ASN A 8 -25.98 43.63 42.54
C ASN A 8 -25.22 42.87 41.44
N THR A 9 -23.98 42.46 41.73
CA THR A 9 -23.05 41.84 40.78
C THR A 9 -23.62 40.61 40.07
N LYS A 10 -24.48 39.82 40.74
CA LYS A 10 -25.17 38.67 40.13
C LYS A 10 -26.19 39.09 39.06
N ALA A 11 -26.85 40.23 39.24
CA ALA A 11 -27.80 40.78 38.26
C ALA A 11 -27.08 41.37 37.04
N GLU A 12 -25.89 41.95 37.22
CA GLU A 12 -25.06 42.43 36.10
C GLU A 12 -24.53 41.27 35.25
N VAL A 13 -24.04 40.19 35.88
CA VAL A 13 -23.59 38.99 35.15
C VAL A 13 -24.74 38.34 34.36
N ALA A 14 -25.95 38.29 34.92
CA ALA A 14 -27.12 37.78 34.21
C ALA A 14 -27.52 38.66 33.01
N ARG A 15 -27.44 39.99 33.16
CA ARG A 15 -27.70 40.94 32.06
C ARG A 15 -26.64 40.86 30.97
N ALA A 16 -25.36 40.75 31.35
CA ALA A 16 -24.24 40.61 30.42
C ALA A 16 -24.34 39.32 29.59
N ARG A 17 -24.75 38.20 30.21
CA ARG A 17 -25.01 36.94 29.48
C ARG A 17 -26.19 37.07 28.53
N LYS A 18 -27.27 37.74 28.97
CA LYS A 18 -28.43 37.97 28.11
C LYS A 18 -28.10 38.88 26.91
N SER A 19 -27.33 39.94 27.12
CA SER A 19 -26.89 40.82 26.04
C SER A 19 -25.90 40.14 25.10
N ALA A 20 -25.03 39.26 25.60
CA ALA A 20 -24.10 38.48 24.76
C ALA A 20 -24.87 37.52 23.82
N VAL A 21 -25.83 36.77 24.37
CA VAL A 21 -26.69 35.87 23.57
C VAL A 21 -27.53 36.67 22.55
N GLU A 22 -28.01 37.85 22.94
CA GLU A 22 -28.77 38.73 22.04
C GLU A 22 -27.89 39.33 20.93
N SER A 23 -26.62 39.66 21.22
CA SER A 23 -25.66 40.08 20.19
C SER A 23 -25.27 38.95 19.25
N GLU A 24 -25.04 37.73 19.75
CA GLU A 24 -24.74 36.56 18.91
C GLU A 24 -25.92 36.21 18.00
N ARG A 25 -27.15 36.29 18.54
CA ARG A 25 -28.36 36.10 17.74
C ARG A 25 -28.47 37.15 16.65
N LYS A 26 -28.24 38.42 16.99
CA LYS A 26 -28.28 39.51 16.01
C LYS A 26 -27.19 39.36 14.94
N GLU A 27 -25.99 38.94 15.32
CA GLU A 27 -24.89 38.68 14.39
C GLU A 27 -25.20 37.51 13.45
N ARG A 28 -25.80 36.44 13.99
CA ARG A 28 -26.24 35.30 13.19
C ARG A 28 -27.35 35.69 12.21
N GLU A 29 -28.30 36.52 12.65
CA GLU A 29 -29.36 37.06 11.80
C GLU A 29 -28.81 38.01 10.72
N THR A 30 -27.79 38.82 11.01
CA THR A 30 -27.14 39.67 9.99
C THR A 30 -26.33 38.85 9.01
N ARG A 31 -25.59 37.83 9.47
CA ARG A 31 -24.82 36.93 8.61
C ARG A 31 -25.73 36.11 7.72
N ALA A 32 -26.83 35.58 8.26
CA ALA A 32 -27.82 34.85 7.47
C ALA A 32 -28.46 35.74 6.40
N LYS A 33 -28.78 37.01 6.71
CA LYS A 33 -29.28 37.98 5.73
C LYS A 33 -28.25 38.32 4.65
N GLU A 34 -26.98 38.42 5.02
CA GLU A 34 -25.89 38.67 4.07
C GLU A 34 -25.67 37.44 3.16
N GLU A 35 -25.65 36.23 3.72
CA GLU A 35 -25.59 34.97 2.94
C GLU A 35 -26.81 34.80 2.02
N GLU A 36 -28.00 35.18 2.47
CA GLU A 36 -29.23 35.17 1.66
C GLU A 36 -29.16 36.21 0.54
N TYR A 37 -28.70 37.43 0.84
CA TYR A 37 -28.46 38.47 -0.16
C TYR A 37 -27.46 38.03 -1.23
N TRP A 38 -26.35 37.40 -0.83
CA TRP A 38 -25.37 36.85 -1.76
C TRP A 38 -25.93 35.67 -2.57
N ARG A 39 -26.70 34.78 -1.94
CA ARG A 39 -27.35 33.65 -2.63
C ARG A 39 -28.36 34.12 -3.68
N ASP A 40 -29.16 35.13 -3.37
CA ASP A 40 -30.11 35.72 -4.29
C ASP A 40 -29.41 36.50 -5.42
N ALA A 41 -28.30 37.18 -5.12
CA ALA A 41 -27.47 37.87 -6.11
C ALA A 41 -26.75 36.93 -7.09
N GLU A 42 -26.33 35.74 -6.63
CA GLU A 42 -25.70 34.72 -7.48
C GLU A 42 -26.67 34.05 -8.47
N GLY A 43 -27.99 34.14 -8.20
CA GLY A 43 -29.03 33.58 -9.07
C GLY A 43 -28.98 32.05 -9.20
N PRO A 44 -29.83 31.46 -10.05
CA PRO A 44 -29.81 30.01 -10.27
C PRO A 44 -28.50 29.61 -10.96
N LYS A 45 -27.61 28.91 -10.24
CA LYS A 45 -26.43 28.24 -10.81
C LYS A 45 -26.85 27.52 -12.10
N SER A 46 -26.19 27.85 -13.21
CA SER A 46 -26.51 27.27 -14.51
C SER A 46 -26.39 25.75 -14.46
N ARG A 47 -27.13 25.02 -15.31
CA ARG A 47 -26.99 23.56 -15.44
C ARG A 47 -25.53 23.14 -15.70
N ALA A 48 -24.77 23.98 -16.40
CA ALA A 48 -23.35 23.77 -16.64
C ALA A 48 -22.50 23.88 -15.36
N ALA A 49 -22.79 24.85 -14.48
CA ALA A 49 -22.10 25.00 -13.20
C ALA A 49 -22.39 23.82 -12.26
N LYS A 50 -23.65 23.39 -12.15
CA LYS A 50 -24.02 22.20 -11.36
C LYS A 50 -23.35 20.92 -11.86
N LYS A 51 -23.33 20.72 -13.19
CA LYS A 51 -22.67 19.56 -13.79
C LYS A 51 -21.15 19.55 -13.51
N LYS A 52 -20.52 20.73 -13.49
CA LYS A 52 -19.09 20.87 -13.19
C LYS A 52 -18.78 20.61 -11.72
N GLU A 53 -19.66 21.03 -10.81
CA GLU A 53 -19.56 20.76 -9.37
C GLU A 53 -19.69 19.25 -9.10
N GLU A 54 -20.71 18.60 -9.67
CA GLU A 54 -20.90 17.14 -9.55
C GLU A 54 -19.74 16.32 -10.15
N GLU A 55 -19.19 16.75 -11.29
CA GLU A 55 -18.01 16.11 -11.88
C GLU A 55 -16.75 16.29 -11.03
N ALA A 56 -16.60 17.45 -10.37
CA ALA A 56 -15.50 17.71 -9.47
C ALA A 56 -15.59 16.85 -8.20
N ASP A 57 -16.79 16.73 -7.62
CA ASP A 57 -17.04 15.87 -6.46
C ASP A 57 -16.78 14.40 -6.80
N LYS A 58 -17.28 13.92 -7.93
CA LYS A 58 -17.03 12.54 -8.40
C LYS A 58 -15.55 12.27 -8.67
N ARG A 59 -14.81 13.28 -9.17
CA ARG A 59 -13.37 13.17 -9.39
C ARG A 59 -12.59 13.18 -8.07
N ALA A 60 -13.05 13.92 -7.07
CA ALA A 60 -12.46 13.91 -5.74
C ALA A 60 -12.68 12.56 -5.06
N GLU A 61 -13.90 12.01 -5.12
CA GLU A 61 -14.24 10.68 -4.59
C GLU A 61 -13.42 9.58 -5.28
N ALA A 62 -13.30 9.61 -6.62
CA ALA A 62 -12.47 8.65 -7.35
C ALA A 62 -10.98 8.77 -6.99
N ALA A 63 -10.49 9.98 -6.72
CA ALA A 63 -9.10 10.17 -6.29
C ALA A 63 -8.85 9.63 -4.87
N GLU A 64 -9.84 9.72 -3.99
CA GLU A 64 -9.79 9.16 -2.64
C GLU A 64 -9.82 7.62 -2.67
N GLU A 65 -10.69 7.01 -3.48
CA GLU A 65 -10.73 5.55 -3.67
C GLU A 65 -9.43 5.00 -4.26
N GLU A 66 -8.85 5.69 -5.24
CA GLU A 66 -7.55 5.31 -5.82
C GLU A 66 -6.41 5.44 -4.80
N TYR A 67 -6.43 6.49 -3.97
CA TYR A 67 -5.46 6.65 -2.89
C TYR A 67 -5.58 5.52 -1.85
N GLU A 68 -6.81 5.18 -1.44
CA GLU A 68 -7.05 4.05 -0.55
C GLU A 68 -6.53 2.73 -1.15
N ARG A 69 -6.81 2.47 -2.45
CA ARG A 69 -6.28 1.30 -3.14
C ARG A 69 -4.76 1.22 -3.14
N LEU A 70 -4.08 2.35 -3.32
CA LEU A 70 -2.61 2.41 -3.32
C LEU A 70 -2.02 2.23 -1.92
N VAL A 71 -2.69 2.71 -0.88
CA VAL A 71 -2.22 2.61 0.52
C VAL A 71 -2.53 1.23 1.10
N LEU A 72 -3.67 0.62 0.76
CA LEU A 72 -4.10 -0.70 1.23
C LEU A 72 -3.47 -1.87 0.46
N VAL A 73 -2.34 -1.65 -0.23
CA VAL A 73 -1.59 -2.76 -0.83
C VAL A 73 -1.00 -3.60 0.30
N SER A 74 -1.53 -4.81 0.47
CA SER A 74 -1.05 -5.75 1.46
C SER A 74 0.41 -6.13 1.19
N ASN A 75 1.22 -6.12 2.25
CA ASN A 75 2.63 -6.49 2.16
C ASN A 75 2.74 -8.02 2.03
N THR A 76 2.87 -8.51 0.81
CA THR A 76 3.00 -9.94 0.50
C THR A 76 4.28 -10.58 1.03
N ASN A 77 5.25 -9.80 1.52
CA ASN A 77 6.49 -10.30 2.13
C ASN A 77 6.38 -10.49 3.65
N ARG A 78 5.23 -10.15 4.24
CA ARG A 78 4.96 -10.32 5.67
C ARG A 78 3.79 -11.29 5.81
N ASP A 79 4.10 -12.52 6.23
CA ASP A 79 3.08 -13.44 6.73
C ASP A 79 2.65 -12.96 8.13
N ASP A 80 1.42 -12.47 8.27
CA ASP A 80 0.81 -12.09 9.56
C ASP A 80 0.28 -13.32 10.33
N SER A 81 0.69 -14.53 9.94
CA SER A 81 0.43 -15.75 10.70
C SER A 81 1.20 -15.68 12.03
N VAL A 82 0.47 -15.52 13.13
CA VAL A 82 1.04 -15.55 14.47
C VAL A 82 1.56 -16.97 14.74
N ILE A 83 2.88 -17.11 14.81
CA ILE A 83 3.54 -18.37 15.11
C ILE A 83 3.55 -18.57 16.64
N GLU A 84 2.70 -19.47 17.15
CA GLU A 84 2.67 -19.84 18.58
C GLU A 84 3.61 -21.03 18.85
N ALA A 85 4.82 -20.74 19.36
CA ALA A 85 5.78 -21.76 19.78
C ALA A 85 6.00 -21.72 21.30
N ARG A 86 6.00 -22.90 21.95
CA ARG A 86 6.20 -23.05 23.41
C ARG A 86 7.60 -23.53 23.82
N SER A 87 8.44 -23.87 22.84
CA SER A 87 9.83 -24.32 23.03
C SER A 87 10.73 -23.71 21.96
N VAL A 88 12.03 -23.61 22.25
CA VAL A 88 13.05 -23.05 21.34
C VAL A 88 13.15 -23.86 20.04
N ASP A 89 13.16 -25.19 20.12
CA ASP A 89 13.24 -26.06 18.94
C ASP A 89 11.99 -25.97 18.06
N ASP A 90 10.82 -25.80 18.69
CA ASP A 90 9.53 -25.67 18.01
C ASP A 90 9.43 -24.31 17.28
N ALA A 91 9.96 -23.25 17.90
CA ALA A 91 10.08 -21.93 17.27
C ALA A 91 11.02 -21.96 16.06
N ILE A 92 12.16 -22.66 16.18
CA ILE A 92 13.12 -22.80 15.07
C ILE A 92 12.50 -23.61 13.93
N ALA A 93 11.77 -24.69 14.23
CA ALA A 93 11.11 -25.50 13.21
C ALA A 93 10.02 -24.73 12.44
N GLN A 94 9.24 -23.90 13.14
CA GLN A 94 8.16 -23.10 12.54
C GLN A 94 8.67 -21.86 11.79
N MET A 95 9.80 -21.27 12.22
CA MET A 95 10.46 -20.16 11.52
C MET A 95 11.42 -20.62 10.40
N SER A 96 11.80 -21.90 10.40
CA SER A 96 12.60 -22.47 9.34
C SER A 96 11.74 -22.59 8.08
N ILE A 97 11.97 -21.68 7.13
CA ILE A 97 11.56 -21.86 5.73
C ILE A 97 12.39 -23.03 5.21
N GLY A 98 11.87 -24.24 5.44
CA GLY A 98 12.64 -25.47 5.30
C GLY A 98 13.15 -25.69 3.88
N ASP A 99 14.46 -25.91 3.78
CA ASP A 99 15.14 -26.57 2.66
C ASP A 99 14.87 -28.10 2.64
N THR A 100 13.77 -28.54 3.25
CA THR A 100 13.56 -29.95 3.66
C THR A 100 12.22 -30.56 3.26
N SER A 101 11.33 -29.85 2.56
CA SER A 101 10.16 -30.50 1.94
C SER A 101 9.37 -29.61 0.99
N LEU A 102 10.03 -29.01 -0.01
CA LEU A 102 9.28 -28.67 -1.21
C LEU A 102 8.91 -30.00 -1.90
N PRO A 103 7.63 -30.27 -2.18
CA PRO A 103 7.23 -31.44 -2.96
C PRO A 103 8.09 -31.48 -4.22
N PRO A 104 8.69 -32.62 -4.60
CA PRO A 104 9.49 -32.70 -5.81
C PRO A 104 8.64 -32.18 -6.96
N ASP A 105 9.05 -31.01 -7.47
CA ASP A 105 8.30 -30.24 -8.44
C ASP A 105 8.06 -31.12 -9.66
N ARG A 106 6.81 -31.60 -9.77
CA ARG A 106 6.42 -32.60 -10.75
C ARG A 106 6.45 -32.03 -12.17
N HIS A 107 6.69 -30.72 -12.34
CA HIS A 107 6.80 -30.07 -13.64
C HIS A 107 8.13 -30.40 -14.32
N PRO A 108 8.12 -31.11 -15.46
CA PRO A 108 9.33 -31.38 -16.23
C PRO A 108 10.01 -30.09 -16.70
N GLU A 109 9.24 -29.04 -16.99
CA GLU A 109 9.76 -27.72 -17.40
C GLU A 109 10.53 -27.00 -16.28
N ARG A 110 10.07 -27.12 -15.03
CA ARG A 110 10.74 -26.52 -13.87
C ARG A 110 11.97 -27.32 -13.47
N ARG A 111 11.92 -28.66 -13.60
CA ARG A 111 13.09 -29.54 -13.45
C ARG A 111 14.16 -29.27 -14.50
N LEU A 112 13.79 -29.01 -15.76
CA LEU A 112 14.75 -28.63 -16.81
C LEU A 112 15.49 -27.33 -16.48
N LYS A 113 14.75 -26.32 -16.02
CA LYS A 113 15.35 -25.03 -15.66
C LYS A 113 16.17 -25.12 -14.37
N ALA A 114 15.72 -25.91 -13.40
CA ALA A 114 16.45 -26.14 -12.15
C ALA A 114 17.73 -26.96 -12.37
N SER A 115 17.67 -28.05 -13.15
CA SER A 115 18.84 -28.87 -13.45
C SER A 115 19.83 -28.13 -14.35
N PHE A 116 19.35 -27.34 -15.33
CA PHE A 116 20.21 -26.46 -16.11
C PHE A 116 20.90 -25.42 -15.24
N LYS A 117 20.18 -24.79 -14.30
CA LYS A 117 20.75 -23.79 -13.39
C LYS A 117 21.80 -24.41 -12.46
N ALA A 118 21.53 -25.59 -11.90
CA ALA A 118 22.49 -26.32 -11.07
C ALA A 118 23.76 -26.69 -11.85
N PHE A 119 23.61 -27.12 -13.10
CA PHE A 119 24.72 -27.42 -14.00
C PHE A 119 25.49 -26.16 -14.42
N GLU A 120 24.78 -25.06 -14.71
CA GLU A 120 25.39 -23.76 -15.02
C GLU A 120 26.25 -23.29 -13.84
N GLU A 121 25.76 -23.35 -12.61
CA GLU A 121 26.50 -22.89 -11.43
C GLU A 121 27.75 -23.75 -11.13
N ALA A 122 27.70 -25.06 -11.41
CA ALA A 122 28.84 -25.97 -11.20
C ALA A 122 29.92 -25.89 -12.31
N GLU A 123 29.51 -25.66 -13.56
CA GLU A 123 30.42 -25.68 -14.72
C GLU A 123 30.93 -24.30 -15.11
N LEU A 124 30.20 -23.23 -14.79
CA LEU A 124 30.62 -21.85 -15.05
C LEU A 124 31.93 -21.44 -14.37
N PRO A 125 32.23 -21.78 -13.10
CA PRO A 125 33.54 -21.50 -12.51
C PRO A 125 34.66 -22.31 -13.18
N LYS A 126 34.44 -23.61 -13.45
CA LYS A 126 35.43 -24.46 -14.12
C LYS A 126 35.78 -23.98 -15.52
N LEU A 127 34.76 -23.60 -16.31
CA LEU A 127 34.98 -23.06 -17.66
C LEU A 127 35.69 -21.71 -17.65
N LYS A 128 35.44 -20.87 -16.64
CA LYS A 128 36.16 -19.60 -16.45
C LYS A 128 37.63 -19.81 -16.10
N GLU A 129 37.95 -20.86 -15.34
CA GLU A 129 39.33 -21.24 -15.02
C GLU A 129 40.06 -21.87 -16.21
N GLU A 130 39.40 -22.75 -16.98
CA GLU A 130 39.98 -23.44 -18.13
C GLU A 130 40.21 -22.52 -19.35
N LYS A 131 39.31 -21.56 -19.56
CA LYS A 131 39.36 -20.65 -20.70
C LYS A 131 39.10 -19.21 -20.28
N PRO A 132 39.98 -18.56 -19.51
CA PRO A 132 39.81 -17.16 -19.17
C PRO A 132 39.83 -16.31 -20.45
N GLY A 133 38.87 -15.41 -20.60
CA GLY A 133 38.80 -14.46 -21.73
C GLY A 133 37.64 -14.66 -22.72
N LEU A 134 36.77 -15.64 -22.49
CA LEU A 134 35.54 -15.81 -23.27
C LEU A 134 34.41 -14.94 -22.68
N THR A 135 33.49 -14.46 -23.51
CA THR A 135 32.35 -13.65 -23.02
C THR A 135 31.35 -14.53 -22.28
N HIS A 136 30.60 -13.94 -21.33
CA HIS A 136 29.60 -14.67 -20.53
C HIS A 136 28.57 -15.40 -21.39
N THR A 137 28.15 -14.81 -22.51
CA THR A 137 27.23 -15.41 -23.48
C THR A 137 27.82 -16.68 -24.13
N GLN A 138 29.09 -16.63 -24.51
CA GLN A 138 29.77 -17.77 -25.13
C GLN A 138 30.00 -18.92 -24.13
N TYR A 139 30.25 -18.63 -22.85
CA TYR A 139 30.25 -19.68 -21.81
C TYR A 139 28.87 -20.31 -21.67
N LYS A 140 27.79 -19.53 -21.68
CA LYS A 140 26.42 -20.06 -21.64
C LYS A 140 26.12 -20.97 -22.83
N ASP A 141 26.55 -20.62 -24.04
CA ASP A 141 26.38 -21.46 -25.22
C ASP A 141 27.17 -22.79 -25.12
N LEU A 142 28.36 -22.76 -24.51
CA LEU A 142 29.18 -23.95 -24.28
C LEU A 142 28.58 -24.85 -23.18
N ILE A 143 28.13 -24.24 -22.08
CA ILE A 143 27.41 -24.92 -20.99
C ILE A 143 26.11 -25.53 -21.51
N TRP A 144 25.37 -24.85 -22.37
CA TRP A 144 24.15 -25.39 -22.99
C TRP A 144 24.44 -26.60 -23.89
N LYS A 145 25.54 -26.58 -24.64
CA LYS A 145 25.99 -27.74 -25.45
C LYS A 145 26.41 -28.92 -24.57
N LEU A 146 27.16 -28.65 -23.50
CA LEU A 146 27.56 -29.67 -22.53
C LEU A 146 26.35 -30.26 -21.81
N TRP A 147 25.40 -29.41 -21.41
CA TRP A 147 24.17 -29.81 -20.71
C TRP A 147 23.27 -30.68 -21.58
N LYS A 148 23.09 -30.36 -22.87
CA LYS A 148 22.35 -31.22 -23.81
C LYS A 148 22.92 -32.64 -23.91
N LYS A 149 24.24 -32.78 -23.74
CA LYS A 149 24.95 -34.07 -23.76
C LYS A 149 25.10 -34.69 -22.37
N SER A 150 24.85 -33.93 -21.30
CA SER A 150 25.03 -34.37 -19.92
C SER A 150 23.93 -35.34 -19.50
N PRO A 151 24.26 -36.36 -18.67
CA PRO A 151 23.27 -37.23 -18.03
C PRO A 151 22.33 -36.48 -17.06
N ASP A 152 22.68 -35.26 -16.65
CA ASP A 152 21.85 -34.40 -15.77
C ASP A 152 20.69 -33.70 -16.48
N ASN A 153 20.57 -33.86 -17.79
CA ASN A 153 19.40 -33.39 -18.52
C ASN A 153 18.24 -34.38 -18.29
N PRO A 154 17.14 -33.98 -17.62
CA PRO A 154 16.01 -34.88 -17.36
C PRO A 154 15.30 -35.33 -18.65
N LEU A 155 15.58 -34.73 -19.81
CA LEU A 155 15.14 -35.25 -21.12
C LEU A 155 15.88 -36.53 -21.55
N ASN A 156 17.13 -36.71 -21.12
CA ASN A 156 17.94 -37.90 -21.41
C ASN A 156 17.70 -39.03 -20.40
N GLN A 157 16.99 -38.74 -19.30
CA GLN A 157 16.68 -39.68 -18.20
C GLN A 157 15.35 -40.44 -18.40
N ILE A 158 14.63 -40.23 -19.50
CA ILE A 158 13.33 -40.88 -19.81
C ILE A 158 13.51 -42.15 -20.66
N ALA A 159 14.72 -42.71 -20.71
CA ALA A 159 15.04 -43.93 -21.44
C ALA A 159 15.38 -45.07 -20.46
N GLU A 160 14.45 -45.39 -19.55
CA GLU A 160 14.29 -46.73 -18.98
C GLU A 160 12.85 -46.92 -18.46
#